data_AF-A0A7Y3J2U4-F1
#
_entry.id   AF-A0A7Y3J2U4-F1
#
_cell.length_a   1.000
_cell.length_b   1.000
_cell.length_c   1.000
_cell.angle_alpha   90.00
_cell.angle_beta   90.00
_cell.angle_gamma   90.00
#
_symmetry.space_group_name_H-M   'P 1'
#
loop_
_entity.id
_entity.type
_entity.pdbx_description
1 polymer ?
#
loop_
_entity_poly.entity_id
_entity_poly.type
_entity_poly.pdbx_seq_one_letter_code
_entity_poly.pdbx_strand_id
1 'polypeptide(L)'
;MNEHDPFQNPKSFPAPRFLVGGVTLLLGASTQAAAANILGLSLLVIMVLVTALLTALRGKIARSAEFPLALAVSTLLATVLDFILSMVNPTLRASLGIYLSLTAVSPLILEPWATPSETPSLTKALVTGLQFWVVLVILAVIRELLGSGHLSLWPFAPEITLAGFSTYAPAVLMAASGAFFLTAAGIVLGRLWQRQRTVPARPRQAPRPMIKPVPVPEPTPIFEPKPEPISEPSSQVPEIEDIPPTEEISPSTLDTWGENLESVLREAIMEPAEKRRFLVLGCGTGELAWHVAMFALSAQQKQKTDFRVRATDPFAVRLETAREGVYHEHQFSDLAEPLKQAYLLRSREENHHLVRISEAVRNYVEFDQADFETGRLFFYKTADVIILNQSLEGLSLDRQRQILENIVDDLVPKGALVLRTELDRSALPETLRRTGDHVFRRD
;
A
#
# COMPACT_ATOMS: atom_id res chain seq x y z
N MET A 1 26.87 12.44 10.11
CA MET A 1 27.13 11.09 10.66
C MET A 1 25.89 10.30 10.32
N ASN A 2 25.92 9.60 9.18
CA ASN A 2 24.74 9.01 8.56
C ASN A 2 24.46 7.66 9.21
N GLU A 3 23.39 7.56 9.99
CA GLU A 3 22.77 6.28 10.29
C GLU A 3 22.09 5.79 9.01
N HIS A 4 22.57 4.67 8.49
CA HIS A 4 21.94 3.94 7.41
C HIS A 4 20.60 3.40 7.91
N ASP A 5 19.52 4.07 7.49
CA ASP A 5 18.16 3.56 7.61
C ASP A 5 18.03 2.26 6.78
N PRO A 6 17.85 1.08 7.40
CA PRO A 6 17.81 -0.20 6.71
C PRO A 6 16.54 -0.38 5.84
N PHE A 7 15.62 0.58 5.85
CA PHE A 7 14.38 0.54 5.08
C PHE A 7 14.45 1.22 3.70
N GLN A 8 15.53 1.93 3.37
CA GLN A 8 15.71 2.58 2.05
C GLN A 8 16.22 1.65 0.94
N ASN A 9 16.29 0.33 1.15
CA ASN A 9 16.71 -0.59 0.10
C ASN A 9 15.48 -1.16 -0.63
N PRO A 10 15.16 -0.75 -1.87
CA PRO A 10 14.06 -1.32 -2.68
C PRO A 10 14.30 -2.79 -3.09
N LYS A 11 15.33 -3.44 -2.53
CA LYS A 11 15.61 -4.87 -2.66
C LYS A 11 15.24 -5.68 -1.41
N SER A 12 14.51 -5.11 -0.45
CA SER A 12 13.82 -5.95 0.54
C SER A 12 12.73 -6.70 -0.21
N PHE A 13 13.01 -7.97 -0.56
CA PHE A 13 11.98 -8.87 -1.07
C PHE A 13 10.76 -8.77 -0.13
N PRO A 14 9.61 -8.22 -0.59
CA PRO A 14 8.39 -8.37 0.17
C PRO A 14 8.22 -9.89 0.41
N ALA A 15 7.65 -10.27 1.55
CA ALA A 15 7.35 -11.68 1.80
C ALA A 15 6.75 -12.26 0.50
N PRO A 16 7.27 -13.40 0.01
CA PRO A 16 6.97 -13.84 -1.34
C PRO A 16 5.46 -13.77 -1.57
N ARG A 17 5.00 -12.91 -2.49
CA ARG A 17 3.57 -12.64 -2.68
C ARG A 17 2.75 -13.92 -2.89
N PHE A 18 3.39 -14.94 -3.47
CA PHE A 18 2.84 -16.28 -3.61
C PHE A 18 2.39 -16.94 -2.29
N LEU A 19 2.98 -16.54 -1.17
CA LEU A 19 2.69 -17.10 0.14
C LEU A 19 1.34 -16.62 0.67
N VAL A 20 0.98 -15.36 0.42
CA VAL A 20 -0.31 -14.78 0.84
C VAL A 20 -1.42 -15.34 -0.06
N GLY A 21 -1.21 -15.33 -1.38
CA GLY A 21 -2.21 -15.85 -2.33
C GLY A 21 -2.38 -17.37 -2.29
N GLY A 22 -1.39 -18.12 -1.78
CA GLY A 22 -1.38 -19.58 -1.72
C GLY A 22 -1.56 -20.19 -0.33
N VAL A 23 -1.79 -19.38 0.73
CA VAL A 23 -1.79 -19.86 2.13
C VAL A 23 -2.82 -20.96 2.37
N THR A 24 -4.02 -20.83 1.78
CA THR A 24 -5.10 -21.81 1.94
C THR A 24 -4.68 -23.20 1.45
N LEU A 25 -4.01 -23.25 0.30
CA LEU A 25 -3.51 -24.48 -0.30
C LEU A 25 -2.31 -25.02 0.48
N LEU A 26 -1.43 -24.14 0.97
CA LEU A 26 -0.29 -24.52 1.82
C LEU A 26 -0.73 -25.18 3.13
N LEU A 27 -1.80 -24.68 3.75
CA LEU A 27 -2.28 -25.21 5.04
C LEU A 27 -3.01 -26.54 4.87
N GLY A 28 -3.89 -26.63 3.87
CA GLY A 28 -4.74 -27.80 3.65
C GLY A 28 -4.01 -28.97 2.98
N ALA A 29 -3.26 -28.70 1.90
CA ALA A 29 -2.71 -29.76 1.05
C ALA A 29 -1.33 -30.27 1.47
N SER A 30 -0.72 -29.73 2.53
CA SER A 30 0.64 -30.12 2.97
C SER A 30 0.69 -31.29 3.96
N THR A 31 -0.41 -32.00 4.20
CA THR A 31 -0.42 -33.17 5.10
C THR A 31 0.28 -34.40 4.51
N GLN A 32 0.29 -34.51 3.18
CA GLN A 32 0.90 -35.62 2.45
C GLN A 32 1.71 -35.08 1.26
N ALA A 33 2.99 -35.42 1.17
CA ALA A 33 3.91 -34.89 0.17
C ALA A 33 3.54 -35.31 -1.27
N ALA A 34 3.06 -36.54 -1.48
CA ALA A 34 2.61 -37.00 -2.79
C ALA A 34 1.40 -36.19 -3.28
N ALA A 35 0.47 -35.90 -2.38
CA ALA A 35 -0.71 -35.07 -2.67
C ALA A 35 -0.30 -33.61 -2.95
N ALA A 36 0.55 -33.05 -2.09
CA ALA A 36 1.10 -31.70 -2.24
C ALA A 36 1.88 -31.51 -3.55
N ASN A 37 2.64 -32.52 -3.96
CA ASN A 37 3.44 -32.52 -5.18
C ASN A 37 2.56 -32.50 -6.43
N ILE A 38 1.56 -33.39 -6.51
CA ILE A 38 0.58 -33.40 -7.61
C ILE A 38 -0.14 -32.05 -7.66
N LEU A 39 -0.65 -31.59 -6.53
CA LEU A 39 -1.42 -30.36 -6.46
C LEU A 39 -0.60 -29.13 -6.87
N GLY A 40 0.65 -29.01 -6.41
CA GLY A 40 1.47 -27.87 -6.77
C GLY A 40 1.90 -27.89 -8.24
N LEU A 41 2.16 -29.07 -8.83
CA LEU A 41 2.42 -29.21 -10.26
C LEU A 41 1.18 -28.84 -11.08
N SER A 42 0.02 -29.32 -10.65
CA SER A 42 -1.28 -28.98 -11.20
C SER A 42 -1.54 -27.47 -11.19
N LEU A 43 -1.31 -26.81 -10.05
CA LEU A 43 -1.45 -25.36 -9.94
C LEU A 43 -0.51 -24.63 -10.90
N LEU A 44 0.76 -25.06 -11.00
CA LEU A 44 1.74 -24.48 -11.92
C LEU A 44 1.24 -24.56 -13.38
N VAL A 45 0.75 -25.74 -13.80
CA VAL A 45 0.22 -25.93 -15.15
C VAL A 45 -1.01 -25.07 -15.40
N ILE A 46 -1.97 -25.05 -14.47
CA ILE A 46 -3.18 -24.23 -14.60
C ILE A 46 -2.80 -22.75 -14.69
N MET A 47 -1.92 -22.27 -13.82
CA MET A 47 -1.53 -20.87 -13.79
C MET A 47 -0.85 -20.44 -15.10
N VAL A 48 0.08 -21.24 -15.62
CA VAL A 48 0.72 -20.96 -16.92
C VAL A 48 -0.29 -20.97 -18.07
N LEU A 49 -1.22 -21.93 -18.10
CA LEU A 49 -2.22 -22.03 -19.17
C LEU A 49 -3.26 -20.90 -19.12
N VAL A 50 -3.75 -20.55 -17.93
CA VAL A 50 -4.68 -19.42 -17.75
C VAL A 50 -3.98 -18.12 -18.21
N THR A 51 -2.73 -17.91 -17.80
CA THR A 51 -1.95 -16.75 -18.25
C THR A 51 -1.71 -16.75 -19.75
N ALA A 52 -1.33 -17.88 -20.35
CA ALA A 52 -1.13 -17.99 -21.79
C ALA A 52 -2.41 -17.65 -22.58
N LEU A 53 -3.55 -18.20 -22.15
CA LEU A 53 -4.82 -18.01 -22.86
C LEU A 53 -5.32 -16.57 -22.76
N LEU A 54 -5.32 -15.99 -21.57
CA LEU A 54 -5.83 -14.62 -21.36
C LEU A 54 -4.92 -13.56 -21.99
N THR A 55 -3.60 -13.77 -21.94
CA THR A 55 -2.66 -12.87 -22.63
C THR A 55 -2.82 -12.95 -24.16
N ALA A 56 -3.16 -14.12 -24.72
CA ALA A 56 -3.46 -14.27 -26.14
C ALA A 56 -4.80 -13.64 -26.57
N LEU A 57 -5.77 -13.56 -25.64
CA LEU A 57 -7.06 -12.88 -25.87
C LEU A 57 -6.99 -11.38 -25.60
N ARG A 58 -5.88 -10.89 -25.06
CA ARG A 58 -5.69 -9.49 -24.67
C ARG A 58 -5.90 -8.56 -25.86
N GLY A 59 -6.71 -7.52 -25.65
CA GLY A 59 -7.14 -6.59 -26.71
C GLY A 59 -8.42 -6.97 -27.45
N LYS A 60 -8.94 -8.20 -27.29
CA LYS A 60 -10.25 -8.63 -27.83
C LYS A 60 -11.37 -8.63 -26.79
N ILE A 61 -11.03 -8.48 -25.52
CA ILE A 61 -11.92 -8.54 -24.37
C ILE A 61 -11.86 -7.21 -23.62
N ALA A 62 -13.02 -6.75 -23.13
CA ALA A 62 -13.09 -5.58 -22.27
C ALA A 62 -12.41 -5.88 -20.92
N ARG A 63 -11.73 -4.87 -20.35
CA ARG A 63 -10.98 -5.02 -19.10
C ARG A 63 -11.85 -5.52 -17.93
N SER A 64 -13.14 -5.16 -17.92
CA SER A 64 -14.12 -5.64 -16.93
C SER A 64 -14.42 -7.14 -17.01
N ALA A 65 -14.13 -7.78 -18.15
CA ALA A 65 -14.38 -9.21 -18.36
C ALA A 65 -13.15 -10.10 -18.05
N GLU A 66 -11.97 -9.51 -17.83
CA GLU A 66 -10.72 -10.28 -17.64
C GLU A 66 -10.76 -11.15 -16.38
N PHE A 67 -11.20 -10.60 -15.24
CA PHE A 67 -11.30 -11.34 -13.97
C PHE A 67 -12.37 -12.46 -14.01
N PRO A 68 -13.62 -12.21 -14.44
CA PRO A 68 -14.61 -13.26 -14.62
C PRO A 68 -14.17 -14.37 -15.58
N LEU A 69 -13.49 -14.00 -16.67
CA LEU A 69 -12.98 -14.96 -17.64
C LEU A 69 -11.83 -15.80 -17.06
N ALA A 70 -10.93 -15.20 -16.27
CA ALA A 70 -9.86 -15.92 -15.59
C ALA A 70 -10.40 -16.99 -14.63
N LEU A 71 -11.42 -16.63 -13.85
CA LEU A 71 -12.12 -17.56 -12.96
C LEU A 71 -12.83 -18.69 -13.74
N ALA A 72 -13.48 -18.38 -14.86
CA ALA A 72 -14.14 -19.39 -15.69
C ALA A 72 -13.13 -20.36 -16.35
N VAL A 73 -12.01 -19.85 -16.84
CA VAL A 73 -10.96 -20.67 -17.46
C VAL A 73 -10.26 -21.53 -16.42
N SER A 74 -9.92 -20.97 -15.25
CA SER A 74 -9.25 -21.73 -14.18
C SER A 74 -10.15 -22.86 -13.64
N THR A 75 -11.45 -22.61 -13.46
CA THR A 75 -12.44 -23.62 -13.04
C THR A 75 -12.61 -24.73 -14.08
N LEU A 76 -12.67 -24.38 -15.36
CA LEU A 76 -12.69 -25.37 -16.44
C LEU A 76 -11.43 -26.25 -16.43
N LEU A 77 -10.25 -25.65 -16.32
CA LEU A 77 -8.98 -26.38 -16.30
C LEU A 77 -8.84 -27.28 -15.06
N ALA A 78 -9.24 -26.80 -13.89
CA ALA A 78 -9.25 -27.59 -12.66
C ALA A 78 -10.23 -28.78 -12.76
N THR A 79 -11.37 -28.59 -13.44
CA THR A 79 -12.34 -29.67 -13.70
C THR A 79 -11.75 -30.73 -14.63
N VAL A 80 -11.09 -30.32 -15.72
CA VAL A 80 -10.37 -31.26 -16.62
C VAL A 80 -9.33 -32.06 -15.85
N LEU A 81 -8.60 -31.41 -14.97
CA LEU A 81 -7.60 -32.06 -14.14
C LEU A 81 -8.22 -33.03 -13.12
N ASP A 82 -9.35 -32.69 -12.50
CA ASP A 82 -10.11 -33.60 -11.62
C ASP A 82 -10.57 -34.86 -12.39
N PHE A 83 -11.00 -34.71 -13.64
CA PHE A 83 -11.29 -35.85 -14.51
C PHE A 83 -10.04 -36.68 -14.81
N ILE A 84 -8.90 -36.06 -15.13
CA ILE A 84 -7.64 -36.78 -15.37
C ILE A 84 -7.23 -37.58 -14.12
N LEU A 85 -7.29 -36.96 -12.93
CA LEU A 85 -6.97 -37.61 -11.67
C LEU A 85 -7.93 -38.75 -11.34
N SER A 86 -9.21 -38.63 -11.73
CA SER A 86 -10.18 -39.72 -11.60
C SER A 86 -9.79 -40.98 -12.38
N MET A 87 -9.12 -40.80 -13.53
CA MET A 87 -8.64 -41.93 -14.34
C MET A 87 -7.32 -42.48 -13.82
N VAL A 88 -6.44 -41.64 -13.28
CA VAL A 88 -5.09 -42.05 -12.85
C VAL A 88 -5.11 -42.71 -11.47
N ASN A 89 -5.79 -42.12 -10.49
CA ASN A 89 -5.83 -42.65 -9.13
C ASN A 89 -7.07 -42.15 -8.35
N PRO A 90 -8.13 -42.97 -8.26
CA PRO A 90 -9.37 -42.61 -7.55
C PRO A 90 -9.16 -42.33 -6.05
N THR A 91 -8.20 -43.02 -5.41
CA THR A 91 -7.89 -42.84 -3.99
C THR A 91 -7.29 -41.47 -3.73
N LEU A 92 -6.37 -41.01 -4.59
CA LEU A 92 -5.82 -39.65 -4.50
C LEU A 92 -6.88 -38.59 -4.78
N ARG A 93 -7.79 -38.83 -5.73
CA ARG A 93 -8.90 -37.91 -6.03
C ARG A 93 -9.79 -37.69 -4.80
N ALA A 94 -10.07 -38.72 -4.01
CA ALA A 94 -10.88 -38.59 -2.80
C ALA A 94 -10.27 -37.59 -1.79
N SER A 95 -8.95 -37.54 -1.69
CA SER A 95 -8.22 -36.63 -0.80
C SER A 95 -7.93 -35.26 -1.43
N LEU A 96 -7.74 -35.19 -2.75
CA LEU A 96 -7.34 -33.99 -3.49
C LEU A 96 -8.51 -33.22 -4.14
N GLY A 97 -9.67 -33.84 -4.30
CA GLY A 97 -10.81 -33.28 -5.03
C GLY A 97 -11.21 -31.89 -4.57
N ILE A 98 -11.29 -31.70 -3.25
CA ILE A 98 -11.61 -30.40 -2.65
C ILE A 98 -10.53 -29.36 -2.97
N TYR A 99 -9.26 -29.76 -2.94
CA TYR A 99 -8.15 -28.84 -3.18
C TYR A 99 -7.97 -28.46 -4.65
N LEU A 100 -8.39 -29.31 -5.59
CA LEU A 100 -8.44 -28.98 -7.03
C LEU A 100 -9.46 -27.88 -7.31
N SER A 101 -10.65 -27.97 -6.72
CA SER A 101 -11.66 -26.90 -6.81
C SER A 101 -11.18 -25.60 -6.15
N LEU A 102 -10.49 -25.69 -5.00
CA LEU A 102 -9.89 -24.52 -4.35
C LEU A 102 -8.73 -23.91 -5.16
N THR A 103 -8.01 -24.73 -5.93
CA THR A 103 -6.93 -24.26 -6.81
C THR A 103 -7.50 -23.34 -7.90
N ALA A 104 -8.69 -23.65 -8.44
CA ALA A 104 -9.31 -22.83 -9.48
C ALA A 104 -9.61 -21.39 -9.02
N VAL A 105 -10.02 -21.23 -7.77
CA VAL A 105 -10.38 -19.94 -7.18
C VAL A 105 -9.23 -19.29 -6.40
N SER A 106 -8.03 -19.86 -6.53
CA SER A 106 -6.87 -19.41 -5.76
C SER A 106 -6.52 -17.97 -6.11
N PRO A 107 -6.36 -17.07 -5.11
CA PRO A 107 -5.85 -15.72 -5.34
C PRO A 107 -4.50 -15.72 -6.05
N LEU A 108 -3.68 -16.76 -5.85
CA LEU A 108 -2.40 -16.94 -6.54
C LEU A 108 -2.53 -16.95 -8.07
N ILE A 109 -3.63 -17.53 -8.57
CA ILE A 109 -3.93 -17.52 -10.00
C ILE A 109 -4.56 -16.18 -10.34
N LEU A 110 -5.56 -15.72 -9.61
CA LEU A 110 -6.41 -14.59 -10.01
C LEU A 110 -5.77 -13.19 -9.87
N GLU A 111 -4.75 -13.04 -9.02
CA GLU A 111 -4.11 -11.75 -8.68
C GLU A 111 -3.73 -10.90 -9.90
N PRO A 112 -3.07 -11.42 -10.96
CA PRO A 112 -2.66 -10.63 -12.12
C PRO A 112 -3.84 -10.03 -12.92
N TRP A 113 -5.06 -10.54 -12.73
CA TRP A 113 -6.27 -10.04 -13.37
C TRP A 113 -7.14 -9.19 -12.45
N ALA A 114 -6.86 -9.20 -11.14
CA ALA A 114 -7.53 -8.35 -10.17
C ALA A 114 -6.82 -6.99 -10.01
N THR A 115 -5.48 -6.97 -10.12
CA THR A 115 -4.68 -5.75 -9.90
C THR A 115 -4.36 -5.01 -11.20
N PRO A 116 -4.75 -3.74 -11.36
CA PRO A 116 -4.54 -2.98 -12.59
C PRO A 116 -3.07 -2.72 -12.95
N SER A 117 -2.17 -2.73 -11.97
CA SER A 117 -0.77 -2.34 -12.08
C SER A 117 0.16 -3.46 -12.57
N GLU A 118 -0.25 -4.72 -12.49
CA GLU A 118 0.59 -5.84 -12.90
C GLU A 118 0.19 -6.35 -14.29
N THR A 119 1.09 -6.23 -15.26
CA THR A 119 0.89 -6.87 -16.55
C THR A 119 1.05 -8.40 -16.39
N PRO A 120 0.02 -9.21 -16.71
CA PRO A 120 0.16 -10.66 -16.69
C PRO A 120 1.23 -11.07 -17.70
N SER A 121 2.20 -11.86 -17.22
CA SER A 121 3.33 -12.34 -18.01
C SER A 121 3.54 -13.83 -17.77
N LEU A 122 3.76 -14.58 -18.84
CA LEU A 122 3.98 -16.02 -18.79
C LEU A 122 5.22 -16.38 -17.96
N THR A 123 6.28 -15.56 -18.06
CA THR A 123 7.51 -15.74 -17.28
C THR A 123 7.26 -15.55 -15.79
N LYS A 124 6.45 -14.55 -15.41
CA LYS A 124 6.05 -14.33 -14.02
C LYS A 124 5.21 -15.49 -13.51
N ALA A 125 4.20 -15.92 -14.27
CA ALA A 125 3.36 -17.06 -13.90
C ALA A 125 4.19 -18.34 -13.69
N LEU A 126 5.16 -18.62 -14.56
CA LEU A 126 6.04 -19.77 -14.41
C LEU A 126 6.90 -19.69 -13.14
N VAL A 127 7.54 -18.54 -12.89
CA VAL A 127 8.40 -18.33 -11.72
C VAL A 127 7.60 -18.43 -10.42
N THR A 128 6.46 -17.74 -10.34
CA THR A 128 5.59 -17.74 -9.15
C THR A 128 5.03 -19.14 -8.88
N GLY A 129 4.63 -19.87 -9.93
CA GLY A 129 4.10 -21.23 -9.80
C GLY A 129 5.17 -22.22 -9.35
N LEU A 130 6.38 -22.10 -9.89
CA LEU A 130 7.51 -22.94 -9.51
C LEU A 130 7.93 -22.68 -8.05
N GLN A 131 7.98 -21.42 -7.64
CA GLN A 131 8.28 -21.06 -6.25
C GLN A 131 7.23 -21.64 -5.28
N PHE A 132 5.95 -21.49 -5.61
CA PHE A 132 4.88 -22.05 -4.80
C PHE A 132 4.96 -23.58 -4.71
N TRP A 133 5.16 -24.28 -5.82
CA TRP A 133 5.30 -25.73 -5.86
C TRP A 133 6.45 -26.22 -4.97
N VAL A 134 7.63 -25.59 -5.08
CA VAL A 134 8.79 -25.95 -4.27
C VAL A 134 8.51 -25.75 -2.78
N VAL A 135 7.92 -24.63 -2.39
CA VAL A 135 7.60 -24.35 -0.98
C VAL A 135 6.55 -25.33 -0.44
N LEU A 136 5.53 -25.63 -1.23
CA LEU A 136 4.47 -26.57 -0.86
C LEU A 136 5.03 -27.98 -0.65
N VAL A 137 5.90 -28.46 -1.54
CA VAL A 137 6.54 -29.78 -1.42
C VAL A 137 7.47 -29.82 -0.21
N ILE A 138 8.33 -28.81 0.00
CA ILE A 138 9.22 -28.76 1.16
C ILE A 138 8.41 -28.80 2.46
N LEU A 139 7.36 -28.00 2.54
CA LEU A 139 6.48 -27.97 3.70
C LEU A 139 5.84 -29.33 3.95
N ALA A 140 5.33 -29.97 2.89
CA ALA A 140 4.68 -31.27 3.00
C ALA A 140 5.66 -32.39 3.39
N VAL A 141 6.88 -32.39 2.85
CA VAL A 141 7.93 -33.33 3.23
C VAL A 141 8.27 -33.18 4.71
N ILE A 142 8.49 -31.96 5.19
CA ILE A 142 8.79 -31.70 6.61
C ILE A 142 7.61 -32.15 7.49
N ARG A 143 6.39 -31.81 7.08
CA ARG A 143 5.18 -32.09 7.85
C ARG A 143 4.88 -33.59 7.92
N GLU A 144 4.97 -34.30 6.79
CA GLU A 144 4.79 -35.76 6.71
C GLU A 144 5.87 -36.49 7.51
N LEU A 145 7.14 -36.13 7.29
CA LEU A 145 8.27 -36.78 7.97
C LEU A 145 8.22 -36.61 9.48
N LEU A 146 7.94 -35.39 9.97
CA LEU A 146 7.90 -35.13 11.41
C LEU A 146 6.57 -35.56 12.04
N GLY A 147 5.47 -35.52 11.29
CA GLY A 147 4.12 -35.77 11.81
C GLY A 147 3.67 -37.22 11.77
N SER A 148 4.19 -38.04 10.85
CA SER A 148 3.87 -39.47 10.75
C SER A 148 5.10 -40.39 10.80
N GLY A 149 6.30 -39.88 10.48
CA GLY A 149 7.50 -40.72 10.35
C GLY A 149 7.60 -41.48 9.03
N HIS A 150 6.66 -41.24 8.11
CA HIS A 150 6.62 -41.78 6.77
C HIS A 150 6.89 -40.67 5.76
N LEU A 151 7.43 -41.03 4.59
CA LEU A 151 7.60 -40.10 3.48
C LEU A 151 7.12 -40.74 2.18
N SER A 152 6.06 -40.17 1.62
CA SER A 152 5.53 -40.51 0.30
C SER A 152 5.65 -39.30 -0.63
N LEU A 153 6.70 -39.25 -1.46
CA LEU A 153 6.93 -38.15 -2.41
C LEU A 153 6.17 -38.31 -3.74
N TRP A 154 5.95 -39.55 -4.15
CA TRP A 154 5.26 -39.90 -5.38
C TRP A 154 4.24 -41.00 -5.09
N PRO A 155 3.01 -40.92 -5.60
CA PRO A 155 1.97 -41.89 -5.24
C PRO A 155 2.24 -43.33 -5.70
N PHE A 156 3.16 -43.49 -6.65
CA PHE A 156 3.57 -44.79 -7.18
C PHE A 156 4.95 -45.24 -6.67
N ALA A 157 5.60 -44.44 -5.80
CA ALA A 157 6.87 -44.80 -5.19
C ALA A 157 6.63 -45.51 -3.84
N PRO A 158 7.52 -46.46 -3.45
CA PRO A 158 7.43 -47.09 -2.14
C PRO A 158 7.61 -46.06 -1.02
N GLU A 159 6.79 -46.17 0.01
CA GLU A 159 6.86 -45.31 1.19
C GLU A 159 8.17 -45.56 1.93
N ILE A 160 8.90 -44.48 2.22
CA ILE A 160 10.14 -44.56 2.99
C ILE A 160 9.77 -44.39 4.46
N THR A 161 10.03 -45.42 5.27
CA THR A 161 9.82 -45.37 6.71
C THR A 161 11.13 -45.03 7.41
N LEU A 162 11.17 -43.95 8.18
CA LEU A 162 12.33 -43.64 9.00
C LEU A 162 12.12 -44.20 10.41
N ALA A 163 12.76 -45.33 10.68
CA ALA A 163 12.78 -45.97 12.00
C ALA A 163 13.37 -45.00 13.04
N GLY A 164 12.50 -44.39 13.85
CA GLY A 164 12.86 -43.42 14.89
C GLY A 164 11.84 -42.28 15.05
N PHE A 165 11.20 -41.85 13.96
CA PHE A 165 10.18 -40.77 14.01
C PHE A 165 8.76 -41.30 14.24
N SER A 166 8.46 -42.54 13.87
CA SER A 166 7.12 -43.13 14.03
C SER A 166 6.66 -43.29 15.48
N THR A 167 7.59 -43.32 16.45
CA THR A 167 7.28 -43.53 17.88
C THR A 167 7.03 -42.23 18.65
N TYR A 168 7.46 -41.08 18.12
CA TYR A 168 7.39 -39.77 18.80
C TYR A 168 6.77 -38.67 17.93
N ALA A 169 6.08 -39.04 16.84
CA ALA A 169 5.53 -38.08 15.89
C ALA A 169 4.44 -37.22 16.59
N PRO A 170 4.65 -35.90 16.76
CA PRO A 170 3.65 -35.07 17.40
C PRO A 170 2.50 -34.84 16.42
N ALA A 171 1.34 -35.44 16.70
CA ALA A 171 0.13 -35.31 15.89
C ALA A 171 -0.30 -33.85 15.62
N VAL A 172 0.15 -32.91 16.46
CA VAL A 172 -0.03 -31.47 16.27
C VAL A 172 0.57 -30.96 14.94
N LEU A 173 1.64 -31.58 14.43
CA LEU A 173 2.21 -31.22 13.13
C LEU A 173 1.30 -31.61 11.96
N MET A 174 0.48 -32.65 12.11
CA MET A 174 -0.53 -33.05 11.13
C MET A 174 -1.78 -32.14 11.16
N ALA A 175 -1.98 -31.36 12.22
CA ALA A 175 -3.07 -30.37 12.29
C ALA A 175 -2.73 -29.09 11.52
N ALA A 176 -3.74 -28.27 11.22
CA ALA A 176 -3.57 -26.99 10.52
C ALA A 176 -2.59 -26.04 11.25
N SER A 177 -2.56 -26.09 12.60
CA SER A 177 -1.60 -25.34 13.42
C SER A 177 -0.14 -25.69 13.11
N GLY A 178 0.16 -26.96 12.80
CA GLY A 178 1.49 -27.40 12.38
C GLY A 178 1.99 -26.69 11.11
N ALA A 179 1.11 -26.52 10.12
CA ALA A 179 1.45 -25.80 8.89
C ALA A 179 1.68 -24.30 9.13
N PHE A 180 0.94 -23.67 10.05
CA PHE A 180 1.20 -22.28 10.46
C PHE A 180 2.59 -22.09 11.09
N PHE A 181 2.96 -22.95 12.04
CA PHE A 181 4.27 -22.85 12.69
C PHE A 181 5.43 -23.10 11.72
N LEU A 182 5.31 -24.10 10.84
CA LEU A 182 6.35 -24.42 9.86
C LEU A 182 6.50 -23.34 8.79
N THR A 183 5.39 -22.79 8.29
CA THR A 183 5.43 -21.65 7.35
C THR A 183 6.03 -20.41 8.01
N ALA A 184 5.61 -20.06 9.23
CA ALA A 184 6.19 -18.94 9.99
C ALA A 184 7.70 -19.13 10.25
N ALA A 185 8.11 -20.33 10.68
CA ALA A 185 9.52 -20.66 10.87
C ALA A 185 10.32 -20.52 9.57
N GLY A 186 9.76 -20.99 8.44
CA GLY A 186 10.37 -20.83 7.11
C GLY A 186 10.58 -19.37 6.71
N ILE A 187 9.60 -18.49 6.96
CA ILE A 187 9.72 -17.05 6.70
C ILE A 187 10.83 -16.43 7.57
N VAL A 188 10.86 -16.76 8.87
CA VAL A 188 11.85 -16.24 9.81
C VAL A 188 13.26 -16.70 9.41
N LEU A 189 13.45 -17.99 9.12
CA LEU A 189 14.73 -18.52 8.64
C LEU A 189 15.16 -17.86 7.33
N GLY A 190 14.23 -17.68 6.39
CA GLY A 190 14.50 -16.98 5.12
C GLY A 190 15.03 -15.56 5.35
N ARG A 191 14.39 -14.80 6.26
CA ARG A 191 14.84 -13.45 6.64
C ARG A 191 16.19 -13.45 7.34
N LEU A 192 16.42 -14.41 8.25
CA LEU A 192 17.70 -14.54 8.96
C LEU A 192 18.86 -14.89 8.00
N TRP A 193 18.62 -15.82 7.07
CA TRP A 193 19.61 -16.22 6.07
C TRP A 193 19.93 -15.08 5.09
N GLN A 194 18.93 -14.28 4.71
CA GLN A 194 19.13 -13.08 3.92
C GLN A 194 19.98 -12.04 4.65
N ARG A 195 19.70 -11.78 5.94
CA ARG A 195 20.52 -10.86 6.76
C ARG A 195 21.99 -11.27 6.80
N GLN A 196 22.29 -12.56 6.79
CA GLN A 196 23.67 -13.05 6.76
C GLN A 196 24.35 -12.93 5.39
N ARG A 197 23.58 -12.89 4.29
CA ARG A 197 24.10 -12.74 2.91
C ARG A 197 24.23 -11.29 2.45
N THR A 198 23.51 -10.37 3.08
CA THR A 198 23.74 -8.93 2.91
C THR A 198 24.98 -8.53 3.70
N VAL A 199 26.18 -8.73 3.11
CA VAL A 199 27.36 -7.98 3.55
C VAL A 199 27.02 -6.50 3.36
N PRO A 200 27.08 -5.64 4.40
CA PRO A 200 26.82 -4.22 4.21
C PRO A 200 27.81 -3.70 3.17
N ALA A 201 27.29 -3.26 2.03
CA ALA A 201 28.10 -2.67 0.99
C ALA A 201 28.83 -1.47 1.59
N ARG A 202 30.16 -1.56 1.71
CA ARG A 202 30.99 -0.45 2.16
C ARG A 202 30.64 0.75 1.28
N PRO A 203 30.21 1.90 1.83
CA PRO A 203 29.89 3.05 1.01
C PRO A 203 31.09 3.36 0.13
N ARG A 204 30.94 3.24 -1.19
CA ARG A 204 31.91 3.78 -2.14
C ARG A 204 31.94 5.28 -1.84
N GLN A 205 32.99 5.75 -1.18
CA GLN A 205 33.26 7.18 -1.07
C GLN A 205 33.33 7.69 -2.50
N ALA A 206 32.33 8.48 -2.91
CA ALA A 206 32.43 9.25 -4.13
C ALA A 206 33.68 10.12 -4.02
N PRO A 207 34.54 10.21 -5.07
CA PRO A 207 35.69 11.09 -5.04
C PRO A 207 35.19 12.51 -4.75
N ARG A 208 35.74 13.14 -3.70
CA ARG A 208 35.40 14.53 -3.34
C ARG A 208 35.60 15.40 -4.60
N PRO A 209 34.58 16.15 -5.04
CA PRO A 209 34.80 17.11 -6.11
C PRO A 209 35.87 18.11 -5.67
N MET A 210 36.92 18.28 -6.47
CA MET A 210 37.93 19.29 -6.22
C MET A 210 37.24 20.66 -6.29
N ILE A 211 37.16 21.34 -5.15
CA ILE A 211 36.69 22.72 -5.07
C ILE A 211 37.76 23.57 -5.75
N LYS A 212 37.46 24.08 -6.95
CA LYS A 212 38.27 25.14 -7.56
C LYS A 212 38.21 26.39 -6.65
N PRO A 213 39.33 27.09 -6.41
CA PRO A 213 39.29 28.33 -5.64
C PRO A 213 38.35 29.33 -6.32
N VAL A 214 37.38 29.83 -5.58
CA VAL A 214 36.47 30.89 -6.01
C VAL A 214 37.28 32.19 -6.11
N PRO A 215 37.31 32.89 -7.26
CA PRO A 215 37.92 34.21 -7.34
C PRO A 215 37.10 35.20 -6.50
N VAL A 216 37.78 36.00 -5.68
CA VAL A 216 37.15 37.10 -4.92
C VAL A 216 36.59 38.12 -5.91
N PRO A 217 35.29 38.48 -5.86
CA PRO A 217 34.73 39.46 -6.77
C PRO A 217 35.17 40.88 -6.38
N GLU A 218 35.67 41.64 -7.36
CA GLU A 218 35.78 43.10 -7.27
C GLU A 218 34.39 43.75 -7.23
N PRO A 219 34.21 44.88 -6.54
CA PRO A 219 32.91 45.53 -6.42
C PRO A 219 32.55 46.25 -7.74
N THR A 220 31.57 45.74 -8.47
CA THR A 220 31.04 46.37 -9.69
C THR A 220 29.80 47.24 -9.41
N PRO A 221 29.60 48.33 -10.19
CA PRO A 221 28.65 49.40 -9.91
C PRO A 221 27.20 49.03 -10.26
N ILE A 222 26.27 49.71 -9.59
CA ILE A 222 24.83 49.66 -9.82
C ILE A 222 24.51 50.10 -11.26
N PHE A 223 23.91 49.20 -12.05
CA PHE A 223 23.29 49.53 -13.33
C PHE A 223 21.81 49.09 -13.31
N GLU A 224 20.94 50.01 -13.73
CA GLU A 224 19.49 49.81 -13.89
C GLU A 224 19.17 48.73 -14.96
N PRO A 225 18.04 48.00 -14.81
CA PRO A 225 17.71 46.91 -15.72
C PRO A 225 17.22 47.44 -17.07
N LYS A 226 17.87 46.99 -18.15
CA LYS A 226 17.40 47.13 -19.54
C LYS A 226 16.50 45.94 -19.88
N PRO A 227 15.38 46.13 -20.62
CA PRO A 227 14.47 45.03 -20.95
C PRO A 227 15.05 44.15 -22.06
N GLU A 228 15.12 42.84 -21.83
CA GLU A 228 15.48 41.84 -22.83
C GLU A 228 14.29 40.89 -23.14
N PRO A 229 14.27 40.32 -24.36
CA PRO A 229 13.05 39.89 -25.03
C PRO A 229 12.63 38.46 -24.70
N ILE A 230 11.33 38.23 -24.84
CA ILE A 230 10.68 36.92 -24.71
C ILE A 230 11.25 35.98 -25.78
N SER A 231 11.95 34.93 -25.35
CA SER A 231 12.29 33.77 -26.17
C SER A 231 11.18 32.73 -26.09
N GLU A 232 10.76 32.22 -27.25
CA GLU A 232 9.71 31.20 -27.43
C GLU A 232 9.98 29.89 -26.67
N PRO A 233 8.93 29.17 -26.21
CA PRO A 233 9.10 27.96 -25.43
C PRO A 233 9.58 26.78 -26.30
N SER A 234 10.63 26.10 -25.84
CA SER A 234 11.09 24.84 -26.41
C SER A 234 10.05 23.74 -26.20
N SER A 235 9.51 23.24 -27.31
CA SER A 235 8.63 22.08 -27.39
C SER A 235 9.40 20.81 -27.05
N GLN A 236 9.39 20.40 -25.78
CA GLN A 236 9.69 19.02 -25.36
C GLN A 236 9.15 18.81 -23.94
N VAL A 237 7.94 18.24 -23.88
CA VAL A 237 7.30 17.71 -22.66
C VAL A 237 7.89 16.31 -22.43
N PRO A 238 8.40 15.97 -21.23
CA PRO A 238 8.73 14.58 -20.93
C PRO A 238 7.43 13.77 -20.83
N GLU A 239 7.41 12.65 -21.54
CA GLU A 239 6.33 11.67 -21.62
C GLU A 239 6.02 11.12 -20.22
N ILE A 240 4.78 11.33 -19.75
CA ILE A 240 4.29 10.88 -18.44
C ILE A 240 3.85 9.42 -18.61
N GLU A 241 4.55 8.48 -17.96
CA GLU A 241 4.14 7.07 -17.87
C GLU A 241 2.88 6.93 -17.01
N ASP A 242 1.95 6.08 -17.49
CA ASP A 242 0.60 5.87 -16.96
C ASP A 242 0.55 5.53 -15.46
N ILE A 243 -0.04 6.44 -14.69
CA ILE A 243 -0.51 6.20 -13.31
C ILE A 243 -1.66 5.17 -13.37
N PRO A 244 -1.62 4.05 -12.63
CA PRO A 244 -2.70 3.06 -12.65
C PRO A 244 -3.99 3.65 -12.04
N PRO A 245 -5.18 3.19 -12.49
CA PRO A 245 -6.44 3.68 -11.96
C PRO A 245 -6.53 3.33 -10.47
N THR A 246 -6.75 4.37 -9.69
CA THR A 246 -7.00 4.39 -8.25
C THR A 246 -7.96 3.27 -7.86
N GLU A 247 -7.63 2.56 -6.78
CA GLU A 247 -8.58 1.78 -5.99
C GLU A 247 -9.87 2.58 -5.82
N GLU A 248 -11.00 1.87 -5.88
CA GLU A 248 -12.37 2.35 -5.70
C GLU A 248 -12.46 3.77 -5.14
N ILE A 249 -12.94 4.68 -5.98
CA ILE A 249 -13.43 5.99 -5.59
C ILE A 249 -14.48 5.75 -4.49
N SER A 250 -14.02 5.74 -3.24
CA SER A 250 -14.83 6.19 -2.12
C SER A 250 -15.47 7.49 -2.59
N PRO A 251 -16.79 7.70 -2.41
CA PRO A 251 -17.37 9.02 -2.62
C PRO A 251 -16.44 10.02 -1.94
N SER A 252 -16.15 11.07 -2.71
CA SER A 252 -15.16 12.10 -2.45
C SER A 252 -14.94 12.28 -0.96
N THR A 253 -13.67 12.20 -0.54
CA THR A 253 -13.28 12.19 0.87
C THR A 253 -13.98 13.27 1.72
N LEU A 254 -14.41 14.39 1.11
CA LEU A 254 -15.09 15.50 1.76
C LEU A 254 -16.59 15.34 2.04
N ASP A 255 -17.34 14.42 1.40
CA ASP A 255 -18.78 14.24 1.63
C ASP A 255 -19.10 13.98 3.11
N THR A 256 -18.14 13.43 3.87
CA THR A 256 -18.29 13.13 5.29
C THR A 256 -18.13 14.35 6.21
N TRP A 257 -17.41 15.41 5.78
CA TRP A 257 -17.07 16.55 6.65
C TRP A 257 -17.59 17.91 6.20
N GLY A 258 -17.87 18.08 4.91
CA GLY A 258 -18.35 19.30 4.24
C GLY A 258 -18.31 20.59 5.07
N GLU A 259 -19.47 21.01 5.59
CA GLU A 259 -19.64 22.28 6.30
C GLU A 259 -18.91 22.34 7.66
N ASN A 260 -18.71 21.21 8.32
CA ASN A 260 -18.08 21.14 9.65
C ASN A 260 -16.56 21.37 9.57
N LEU A 261 -15.88 20.82 8.55
CA LEU A 261 -14.45 21.06 8.37
C LEU A 261 -14.19 22.50 7.94
N GLU A 262 -14.95 23.01 6.97
CA GLU A 262 -14.81 24.39 6.49
C GLU A 262 -15.04 25.42 7.60
N SER A 263 -16.05 25.22 8.45
CA SER A 263 -16.31 26.12 9.59
C SER A 263 -15.15 26.13 10.59
N VAL A 264 -14.59 24.97 10.95
CA VAL A 264 -13.43 24.86 11.86
C VAL A 264 -12.20 25.53 11.26
N LEU A 265 -11.91 25.29 9.99
CA LEU A 265 -10.78 25.92 9.30
C LEU A 265 -10.94 27.44 9.23
N ARG A 266 -12.16 27.91 8.94
CA ARG A 266 -12.45 29.35 8.86
C ARG A 266 -12.27 30.01 10.21
N GLU A 267 -12.77 29.42 11.28
CA GLU A 267 -12.58 29.93 12.64
C GLU A 267 -11.10 30.02 13.00
N ALA A 268 -10.33 28.96 12.73
CA ALA A 268 -8.89 28.93 12.99
C ALA A 268 -8.11 30.00 12.20
N ILE A 269 -8.48 30.26 10.94
CA ILE A 269 -7.83 31.30 10.12
C ILE A 269 -8.22 32.72 10.55
N MET A 270 -9.48 32.93 10.96
CA MET A 270 -10.02 34.24 11.33
C MET A 270 -9.60 34.67 12.74
N GLU A 271 -9.33 33.73 13.65
CA GLU A 271 -8.83 34.06 14.97
C GLU A 271 -7.38 34.61 14.86
N PRO A 272 -7.08 35.79 15.44
CA PRO A 272 -5.81 36.47 15.25
C PRO A 272 -4.64 35.68 15.84
N ALA A 273 -3.73 35.25 14.97
CA ALA A 273 -2.48 34.61 15.33
C ALA A 273 -1.38 35.04 14.35
N GLU A 274 -0.12 35.00 14.80
CA GLU A 274 1.04 35.26 13.92
C GLU A 274 1.24 34.11 12.93
N LYS A 275 0.96 32.87 13.36
CA LYS A 275 1.11 31.66 12.54
C LYS A 275 0.09 30.59 12.92
N ARG A 276 -0.47 29.90 11.92
CA ARG A 276 -1.35 28.74 12.08
C ARG A 276 -0.73 27.46 11.53
N ARG A 277 -1.07 26.34 12.14
CA ARG A 277 -0.59 25.01 11.74
C ARG A 277 -1.76 24.05 11.66
N PHE A 278 -1.93 23.48 10.48
CA PHE A 278 -2.88 22.43 10.20
C PHE A 278 -2.11 21.13 10.04
N LEU A 279 -2.64 20.05 10.61
CA LEU A 279 -2.07 18.72 10.50
C LEU A 279 -3.11 17.76 9.92
N VAL A 280 -2.79 17.10 8.82
CA VAL A 280 -3.64 16.10 8.18
C VAL A 280 -3.00 14.73 8.36
N LEU A 281 -3.62 13.88 9.18
CA LEU A 281 -3.18 12.52 9.46
C LEU A 281 -3.86 11.53 8.52
N GLY A 282 -3.07 10.70 7.85
CA GLY A 282 -3.53 9.73 6.85
C GLY A 282 -4.00 10.41 5.57
N CYS A 283 -3.19 11.31 5.01
CA CYS A 283 -3.56 12.17 3.89
C CYS A 283 -3.77 11.44 2.56
N GLY A 284 -3.46 10.15 2.46
CA GLY A 284 -3.58 9.39 1.22
C GLY A 284 -2.73 10.01 0.12
N THR A 285 -3.32 10.19 -1.06
CA THR A 285 -2.70 10.82 -2.23
C THR A 285 -2.72 12.35 -2.18
N GLY A 286 -3.09 12.97 -1.05
CA GLY A 286 -2.89 14.39 -0.75
C GLY A 286 -4.07 15.30 -1.04
N GLU A 287 -5.18 14.80 -1.60
CA GLU A 287 -6.36 15.57 -1.97
C GLU A 287 -6.86 16.43 -0.80
N LEU A 288 -7.05 15.84 0.38
CA LEU A 288 -7.54 16.55 1.56
C LEU A 288 -6.57 17.65 2.01
N ALA A 289 -5.25 17.41 1.95
CA ALA A 289 -4.25 18.41 2.30
C ALA A 289 -4.32 19.62 1.37
N TRP A 290 -4.55 19.38 0.07
CA TRP A 290 -4.75 20.43 -0.91
C TRP A 290 -6.05 21.21 -0.67
N HIS A 291 -7.16 20.53 -0.36
CA HIS A 291 -8.43 21.17 0.00
C HIS A 291 -8.27 22.10 1.21
N VAL A 292 -7.63 21.62 2.28
CA VAL A 292 -7.36 22.41 3.49
C VAL A 292 -6.56 23.66 3.15
N ALA A 293 -5.51 23.54 2.33
CA ALA A 293 -4.67 24.67 1.95
C ALA A 293 -5.40 25.70 1.06
N MET A 294 -6.17 25.24 0.07
CA MET A 294 -6.98 26.11 -0.79
C MET A 294 -8.05 26.84 0.00
N PHE A 295 -8.76 26.11 0.88
CA PHE A 295 -9.77 26.69 1.74
C PHE A 295 -9.16 27.73 2.68
N ALA A 296 -8.05 27.39 3.36
CA ALA A 296 -7.34 28.31 4.24
C ALA A 296 -6.91 29.59 3.51
N LEU A 297 -6.38 29.49 2.28
CA LEU A 297 -6.05 30.65 1.45
C LEU A 297 -7.27 31.51 1.12
N SER A 298 -8.40 30.89 0.78
CA SER A 298 -9.63 31.64 0.47
C SER A 298 -10.32 32.24 1.70
N ALA A 299 -10.11 31.65 2.87
CA ALA A 299 -10.61 32.17 4.14
C ALA A 299 -9.82 33.39 4.62
N GLN A 300 -8.60 33.60 4.12
CA GLN A 300 -7.83 34.82 4.35
C GLN A 300 -8.53 36.00 3.66
N GLN A 301 -9.36 36.73 4.39
CA GLN A 301 -10.02 37.95 3.90
C GLN A 301 -9.02 39.13 3.88
N LYS A 302 -9.27 40.18 4.68
CA LYS A 302 -8.33 41.31 4.85
C LYS A 302 -7.14 40.97 5.74
N GLN A 303 -7.19 39.84 6.43
CA GLN A 303 -6.19 39.38 7.38
C GLN A 303 -5.33 38.29 6.74
N LYS A 304 -4.03 38.55 6.62
CA LYS A 304 -3.05 37.57 6.17
C LYS A 304 -2.42 36.90 7.39
N THR A 305 -2.94 35.73 7.72
CA THR A 305 -2.39 34.86 8.76
C THR A 305 -1.40 33.88 8.11
N ASP A 306 -0.11 33.88 8.49
CA ASP A 306 0.83 32.87 7.97
C ASP A 306 0.34 31.49 8.40
N PHE A 307 0.41 30.49 7.52
CA PHE A 307 0.03 29.14 7.89
C PHE A 307 0.85 28.06 7.20
N ARG A 308 0.80 26.85 7.77
CA ARG A 308 1.38 25.64 7.20
C ARG A 308 0.42 24.48 7.36
N VAL A 309 0.28 23.68 6.30
CA VAL A 309 -0.42 22.40 6.31
C VAL A 309 0.64 21.32 6.25
N ARG A 310 0.74 20.52 7.31
CA ARG A 310 1.58 19.33 7.32
C ARG A 310 0.69 18.12 7.11
N ALA A 311 1.02 17.28 6.16
CA ALA A 311 0.20 16.13 5.79
C ALA A 311 1.05 14.85 5.87
N THR A 312 0.52 13.82 6.52
CA THR A 312 1.26 12.58 6.75
C THR A 312 0.53 11.35 6.30
N ASP A 313 1.26 10.38 5.76
CA ASP A 313 0.76 9.05 5.42
C ASP A 313 1.86 8.00 5.66
N PRO A 314 1.52 6.77 6.09
CA PRO A 314 2.50 5.71 6.27
C PRO A 314 3.11 5.22 4.95
N PHE A 315 2.42 5.41 3.81
CA PHE A 315 2.86 4.87 2.52
C PHE A 315 3.55 5.93 1.66
N ALA A 316 4.87 5.78 1.47
CA ALA A 316 5.68 6.69 0.66
C ALA A 316 5.16 6.88 -0.78
N VAL A 317 4.64 5.81 -1.41
CA VAL A 317 4.07 5.86 -2.78
C VAL A 317 2.90 6.84 -2.87
N ARG A 318 2.02 6.89 -1.86
CA ARG A 318 0.91 7.86 -1.84
C ARG A 318 1.42 9.29 -1.70
N LEU A 319 2.49 9.48 -0.92
CA LEU A 319 3.15 10.78 -0.75
C LEU A 319 3.91 11.25 -2.00
N GLU A 320 4.37 10.33 -2.86
CA GLU A 320 4.95 10.70 -4.17
C GLU A 320 3.88 11.35 -5.04
N THR A 321 2.73 10.70 -5.22
CA THR A 321 1.56 11.28 -5.91
C THR A 321 1.10 12.59 -5.27
N ALA A 322 1.09 12.66 -3.93
CA ALA A 322 0.72 13.87 -3.21
C ALA A 322 1.63 15.05 -3.54
N ARG A 323 2.95 14.83 -3.61
CA ARG A 323 3.94 15.86 -3.97
C ARG A 323 3.90 16.22 -5.45
N GLU A 324 3.65 15.24 -6.32
CA GLU A 324 3.43 15.48 -7.74
C GLU A 324 2.25 16.42 -7.97
N GLY A 325 1.19 16.28 -7.18
CA GLY A 325 0.02 17.17 -7.16
C GLY A 325 -0.66 17.26 -8.53
N VAL A 326 -0.75 16.13 -9.23
CA VAL A 326 -1.46 15.96 -10.50
C VAL A 326 -2.57 14.94 -10.27
N TYR A 327 -3.80 15.31 -10.61
CA TYR A 327 -5.00 14.55 -10.28
C TYR A 327 -6.00 14.61 -11.42
N HIS A 328 -7.01 13.75 -11.40
CA HIS A 328 -8.18 13.94 -12.23
C HIS A 328 -9.12 15.00 -11.64
N GLU A 329 -9.75 15.80 -12.49
CA GLU A 329 -10.63 16.91 -12.07
C GLU A 329 -11.80 16.44 -11.18
N HIS A 330 -12.33 15.23 -11.43
CA HIS A 330 -13.42 14.67 -10.64
C HIS A 330 -13.05 14.39 -9.17
N GLN A 331 -11.75 14.25 -8.84
CA GLN A 331 -11.30 14.06 -7.45
C GLN A 331 -11.46 15.32 -6.60
N PHE A 332 -11.74 16.47 -7.24
CA PHE A 332 -12.06 17.74 -6.61
C PHE A 332 -13.51 18.15 -6.91
N SER A 333 -14.43 17.19 -7.13
CA SER A 333 -15.85 17.48 -7.42
C SER A 333 -16.48 18.43 -6.41
N ASP A 334 -16.17 18.24 -5.13
CA ASP A 334 -16.80 18.91 -3.99
C ASP A 334 -16.21 20.29 -3.70
N LEU A 335 -15.05 20.60 -4.28
CA LEU A 335 -14.43 21.89 -4.10
C LEU A 335 -15.31 22.96 -4.78
N ALA A 336 -15.51 24.11 -4.12
CA ALA A 336 -16.26 25.19 -4.74
C ALA A 336 -15.59 25.65 -6.04
N GLU A 337 -16.37 25.90 -7.10
CA GLU A 337 -15.84 26.28 -8.42
C GLU A 337 -14.87 27.48 -8.41
N PRO A 338 -15.07 28.54 -7.59
CA PRO A 338 -14.09 29.62 -7.48
C PRO A 338 -12.70 29.15 -7.03
N LEU A 339 -12.62 28.13 -6.18
CA LEU A 339 -11.36 27.57 -5.69
C LEU A 339 -10.72 26.69 -6.76
N LYS A 340 -11.51 25.88 -7.49
CA LYS A 340 -11.01 25.12 -8.65
C LYS A 340 -10.36 26.06 -9.65
N GLN A 341 -11.06 27.13 -10.03
CA GLN A 341 -10.56 28.11 -11.00
C GLN A 341 -9.31 28.86 -10.52
N ALA A 342 -9.20 29.14 -9.22
CA ALA A 342 -8.07 29.86 -8.65
C ALA A 342 -6.81 28.98 -8.49
N TYR A 343 -6.97 27.69 -8.19
CA TYR A 343 -5.88 26.87 -7.69
C TYR A 343 -5.61 25.57 -8.47
N LEU A 344 -6.51 25.15 -9.36
CA LEU A 344 -6.32 23.98 -10.23
C LEU A 344 -5.93 24.44 -11.65
N LEU A 345 -4.73 24.07 -12.07
CA LEU A 345 -4.23 24.30 -13.41
C LEU A 345 -4.67 23.14 -14.31
N ARG A 346 -5.61 23.39 -15.22
CA ARG A 346 -6.07 22.39 -16.18
C ARG A 346 -5.00 22.11 -17.24
N SER A 347 -4.89 20.85 -17.66
CA SER A 347 -4.03 20.48 -18.79
C SER A 347 -4.43 21.23 -20.07
N ARG A 348 -3.44 21.51 -20.93
CA ARG A 348 -3.68 22.08 -22.27
C ARG A 348 -4.12 21.03 -23.29
N GLU A 349 -4.00 19.75 -22.96
CA GLU A 349 -4.38 18.63 -23.83
C GLU A 349 -5.84 18.25 -23.60
N GLU A 350 -6.68 18.37 -24.64
CA GLU A 350 -8.15 18.20 -24.56
C GLU A 350 -8.61 16.81 -24.08
N ASN A 351 -7.76 15.78 -24.15
CA ASN A 351 -8.11 14.39 -23.84
C ASN A 351 -7.81 13.94 -22.41
N HIS A 352 -7.15 14.78 -21.61
CA HIS A 352 -6.81 14.43 -20.24
C HIS A 352 -7.53 15.40 -19.28
N HIS A 353 -8.58 14.92 -18.60
CA HIS A 353 -9.25 15.61 -17.49
C HIS A 353 -8.34 15.69 -16.25
N LEU A 354 -7.09 16.12 -16.44
CA LEU A 354 -6.07 16.24 -15.43
C LEU A 354 -5.93 17.70 -15.01
N VAL A 355 -5.77 17.87 -13.70
CA VAL A 355 -5.52 19.12 -13.03
C VAL A 355 -4.23 19.01 -12.24
N ARG A 356 -3.46 20.10 -12.22
CA ARG A 356 -2.27 20.24 -11.38
C ARG A 356 -2.50 21.31 -10.33
N ILE A 357 -2.11 21.05 -9.08
CA ILE A 357 -2.17 22.05 -8.01
C ILE A 357 -1.20 23.20 -8.32
N SER A 358 -1.67 24.44 -8.23
CA SER A 358 -0.86 25.63 -8.49
C SER A 358 0.24 25.85 -7.45
N GLU A 359 1.35 26.46 -7.87
CA GLU A 359 2.48 26.81 -6.98
C GLU A 359 2.06 27.73 -5.82
N ALA A 360 0.99 28.51 -6.00
CA ALA A 360 0.45 29.39 -4.96
C ALA A 360 -0.02 28.60 -3.72
N VAL A 361 -0.51 27.36 -3.91
CA VAL A 361 -0.96 26.48 -2.82
C VAL A 361 0.17 25.57 -2.33
N ARG A 362 1.01 25.07 -3.25
CA ARG A 362 2.13 24.16 -2.94
C ARG A 362 3.05 24.70 -1.86
N ASN A 363 3.30 26.00 -1.85
CA ASN A 363 4.16 26.66 -0.87
C ASN A 363 3.64 26.60 0.58
N TYR A 364 2.42 26.13 0.81
CA TYR A 364 1.80 26.01 2.15
C TYR A 364 1.72 24.57 2.65
N VAL A 365 2.01 23.57 1.81
CA VAL A 365 1.81 22.15 2.14
C VAL A 365 3.13 21.39 2.18
N GLU A 366 3.37 20.68 3.27
CA GLU A 366 4.52 19.81 3.46
C GLU A 366 4.06 18.38 3.72
N PHE A 367 4.66 17.41 3.02
CA PHE A 367 4.32 16.00 3.12
C PHE A 367 5.42 15.20 3.80
N ASP A 368 5.06 14.46 4.85
CA ASP A 368 5.98 13.61 5.61
C ASP A 368 5.46 12.20 5.78
N GLN A 369 6.36 11.22 5.83
CA GLN A 369 5.98 9.85 6.11
C GLN A 369 5.86 9.67 7.63
N ALA A 370 4.66 9.33 8.10
CA ALA A 370 4.41 9.02 9.51
C ALA A 370 3.20 8.09 9.66
N ASP A 371 3.28 7.21 10.65
CA ASP A 371 2.20 6.33 11.05
C ASP A 371 1.68 6.79 12.43
N PHE A 372 0.47 7.34 12.45
CA PHE A 372 -0.17 7.87 13.64
C PHE A 372 -0.54 6.78 14.66
N GLU A 373 -0.62 5.51 14.24
CA GLU A 373 -0.88 4.42 15.17
C GLU A 373 0.37 4.10 15.99
N THR A 374 1.56 4.12 15.38
CA THR A 374 2.78 3.61 16.01
C THR A 374 3.35 4.46 17.15
N GLY A 375 2.88 5.70 17.35
CA GLY A 375 3.25 6.52 18.50
C GLY A 375 3.36 8.01 18.16
N ARG A 376 4.07 8.76 19.02
CA ARG A 376 4.20 10.23 18.94
C ARG A 376 4.53 10.65 17.52
N LEU A 377 3.66 11.49 16.98
CA LEU A 377 3.92 12.12 15.72
C LEU A 377 5.13 13.03 15.94
N PHE A 378 6.20 12.88 15.16
CA PHE A 378 7.47 13.58 15.39
C PHE A 378 7.37 15.07 15.00
N PHE A 379 6.44 15.79 15.60
CA PHE A 379 6.24 17.21 15.38
C PHE A 379 6.98 17.99 16.46
N TYR A 380 7.95 18.79 16.04
CA TYR A 380 8.67 19.73 16.91
C TYR A 380 7.77 20.84 17.48
N LYS A 381 6.48 20.86 17.09
CA LYS A 381 5.59 22.01 17.13
C LYS A 381 4.13 21.54 17.13
N THR A 382 3.35 21.95 18.12
CA THR A 382 1.90 21.68 18.22
C THR A 382 1.10 22.31 17.08
N ALA A 383 -0.05 21.74 16.74
CA ALA A 383 -0.97 22.17 15.68
C ALA A 383 -2.22 22.86 16.24
N ASP A 384 -2.80 23.79 15.48
CA ASP A 384 -4.06 24.47 15.79
C ASP A 384 -5.27 23.61 15.47
N VAL A 385 -5.20 22.90 14.34
CA VAL A 385 -6.22 21.98 13.88
C VAL A 385 -5.56 20.69 13.41
N ILE A 386 -6.04 19.56 13.92
CA ILE A 386 -5.65 18.22 13.48
C ILE A 386 -6.85 17.56 12.82
N ILE A 387 -6.64 16.98 11.64
CA ILE A 387 -7.65 16.29 10.86
C ILE A 387 -7.21 14.84 10.71
N LEU A 388 -7.96 13.91 11.29
CA LEU A 388 -7.73 12.47 11.15
C LEU A 388 -8.61 11.92 10.03
N ASN A 389 -8.01 11.72 8.86
CA ASN A 389 -8.66 11.26 7.63
C ASN A 389 -8.85 9.73 7.57
N GLN A 390 -8.49 9.02 8.64
CA GLN A 390 -8.56 7.56 8.74
C GLN A 390 -9.57 7.16 9.80
N SER A 391 -10.26 6.06 9.55
CA SER A 391 -11.18 5.46 10.52
C SER A 391 -10.39 4.79 11.63
N LEU A 392 -10.86 4.95 12.87
CA LEU A 392 -10.38 4.18 14.02
C LEU A 392 -11.26 2.94 14.29
N GLU A 393 -12.27 2.69 13.45
CA GLU A 393 -13.16 1.54 13.54
C GLU A 393 -12.37 0.24 13.34
N GLY A 394 -12.59 -0.74 14.23
CA GLY A 394 -11.85 -2.01 14.22
C GLY A 394 -10.68 -2.08 15.20
N LEU A 395 -10.24 -0.94 15.76
CA LEU A 395 -9.30 -0.91 16.88
C LEU A 395 -10.00 -1.15 18.22
N SER A 396 -9.28 -1.68 19.21
CA SER A 396 -9.80 -1.81 20.58
C SER A 396 -10.00 -0.43 21.23
N LEU A 397 -10.95 -0.32 22.16
CA LEU A 397 -11.23 0.95 22.87
C LEU A 397 -9.97 1.53 23.55
N ASP A 398 -9.15 0.68 24.17
CA ASP A 398 -7.89 1.11 24.80
C ASP A 398 -6.91 1.70 23.77
N ARG A 399 -6.86 1.10 22.58
CA ARG A 399 -5.98 1.55 21.50
C ARG A 399 -6.47 2.86 20.88
N GLN A 400 -7.78 2.99 20.67
CA GLN A 400 -8.40 4.24 20.22
C GLN A 400 -8.10 5.37 21.20
N ARG A 401 -8.28 5.14 22.51
CA ARG A 401 -7.96 6.12 23.56
C ARG A 401 -6.49 6.52 23.51
N GLN A 402 -5.57 5.57 23.45
CA GLN A 402 -4.13 5.85 23.39
C GLN A 402 -3.74 6.70 22.18
N ILE A 403 -4.31 6.41 21.00
CA ILE A 403 -4.06 7.18 19.78
C ILE A 403 -4.59 8.61 19.94
N LEU A 404 -5.81 8.76 20.46
CA LEU A 404 -6.41 10.07 20.69
C LEU A 404 -5.62 10.89 21.72
N GLU A 405 -5.13 10.28 22.79
CA GLU A 405 -4.26 10.95 23.78
C GLU A 405 -2.98 11.50 23.12
N ASN A 406 -2.30 10.70 22.29
CA ASN A 406 -1.12 11.15 21.56
C ASN A 406 -1.43 12.31 20.60
N ILE A 407 -2.57 12.25 19.90
CA ILE A 407 -3.00 13.32 19.00
C ILE A 407 -3.32 14.60 19.78
N VAL A 408 -3.98 14.48 20.94
CA VAL A 408 -4.32 15.62 21.80
C VAL A 408 -3.08 16.30 22.34
N ASP A 409 -2.03 15.55 22.68
CA ASP A 409 -0.76 16.11 23.13
C ASP A 409 -0.14 17.05 22.07
N ASP A 410 -0.34 16.75 20.79
CA ASP A 410 0.12 17.56 19.66
C ASP A 410 -0.82 18.73 19.30
N LEU A 411 -1.98 18.85 19.95
CA LEU A 411 -2.97 19.90 19.70
C LEU A 411 -2.76 21.08 20.68
N VAL A 412 -2.79 22.33 20.22
CA VAL A 412 -2.74 23.49 21.14
C VAL A 412 -3.96 23.52 22.08
N PRO A 413 -3.87 24.17 23.25
CA PRO A 413 -5.06 24.46 24.07
C PRO A 413 -6.13 25.15 23.23
N LYS A 414 -7.39 24.72 23.34
CA LYS A 414 -8.52 25.16 22.50
C LYS A 414 -8.43 24.81 21.00
N GLY A 415 -7.40 24.07 20.59
CA GLY A 415 -7.28 23.56 19.23
C GLY A 415 -8.41 22.58 18.89
N ALA A 416 -8.63 22.38 17.59
CA ALA A 416 -9.69 21.52 17.09
C ALA A 416 -9.16 20.20 16.53
N LEU A 417 -9.84 19.11 16.84
CA LEU A 417 -9.65 17.80 16.25
C LEU A 417 -10.87 17.43 15.41
N VAL A 418 -10.65 17.14 14.13
CA VAL A 418 -11.69 16.71 13.19
C VAL A 418 -11.44 15.23 12.85
N LEU A 419 -12.46 14.39 13.00
CA LEU A 419 -12.34 12.94 12.86
C LEU A 419 -13.20 12.42 11.71
N ARG A 420 -12.70 11.45 10.93
CA ARG A 420 -13.48 10.82 9.86
C ARG A 420 -14.77 10.17 10.33
N THR A 421 -14.66 9.40 11.39
CA THR A 421 -15.74 8.55 11.86
C THR A 421 -16.26 9.05 13.20
N GLU A 422 -17.50 8.71 13.50
CA GLU A 422 -18.00 8.89 14.86
C GLU A 422 -17.26 7.92 15.80
N LEU A 423 -16.99 8.38 17.02
CA LEU A 423 -16.36 7.57 18.06
C LEU A 423 -17.33 7.34 19.20
N ASP A 424 -17.19 6.18 19.82
CA ASP A 424 -17.81 5.90 21.10
C ASP A 424 -17.29 6.89 22.15
N ARG A 425 -18.19 7.43 22.97
CA ARG A 425 -17.83 8.36 24.05
C ARG A 425 -16.81 7.76 25.01
N SER A 426 -16.81 6.45 25.19
CA SER A 426 -15.86 5.75 26.06
C SER A 426 -14.42 5.83 25.56
N ALA A 427 -14.18 6.00 24.26
CA ALA A 427 -12.85 6.13 23.69
C ALA A 427 -12.26 7.55 23.81
N LEU A 428 -13.08 8.56 24.07
CA LEU A 428 -12.64 9.96 24.12
C LEU A 428 -11.81 10.25 25.39
N PRO A 429 -10.64 10.88 25.26
CA PRO A 429 -9.91 11.44 26.39
C PRO A 429 -10.73 12.49 27.14
N GLU A 430 -10.56 12.60 28.47
CA GLU A 430 -11.30 13.58 29.30
C GLU A 430 -11.04 15.04 28.88
N THR A 431 -9.87 15.32 28.30
CA THR A 431 -9.47 16.64 27.83
C THR A 431 -10.04 17.04 26.47
N LEU A 432 -10.81 16.15 25.82
CA LEU A 432 -11.48 16.43 24.55
C LEU A 432 -12.98 16.52 24.73
N ARG A 433 -13.53 17.65 24.31
CA ARG A 433 -14.98 17.90 24.31
C ARG A 433 -15.53 17.91 22.88
N ARG A 434 -16.59 17.14 22.63
CA ARG A 434 -17.34 17.21 21.35
C ARG A 434 -18.05 18.56 21.26
N THR A 435 -17.81 19.31 20.19
CA THR A 435 -18.43 20.61 19.92
C THR A 435 -19.35 20.60 18.69
N GLY A 436 -19.24 19.58 17.84
CA GLY A 436 -20.10 19.37 16.67
C GLY A 436 -20.03 17.92 16.21
N ASP A 437 -20.66 17.62 15.07
CA ASP A 437 -20.51 16.33 14.42
C ASP A 437 -19.09 16.22 13.86
N HIS A 438 -18.39 15.15 14.22
CA HIS A 438 -16.99 14.91 13.85
C HIS A 438 -15.98 15.94 14.37
N VAL A 439 -16.39 16.93 15.18
CA VAL A 439 -15.52 18.02 15.67
C VAL A 439 -15.41 18.00 17.20
N PHE A 440 -14.16 18.00 17.67
CA PHE A 440 -13.79 17.99 19.08
C PHE A 440 -12.81 19.13 19.37
N ARG A 441 -12.81 19.64 20.61
CA ARG A 441 -11.84 20.64 21.07
C ARG A 441 -11.12 20.20 22.32
N ARG A 442 -9.85 20.57 22.40
CA ARG A 442 -9.04 20.43 23.61
C ARG A 442 -9.44 21.51 24.62
N ASP A 443 -9.68 21.10 25.86
CA ASP A 443 -9.99 22.02 26.96
C ASP A 443 -8.84 22.98 27.31
#